data_AF-A0A3C0KE95-F1
#
_entry.id   AF-A0A3C0KE95-F1
#
_cell.length_a   1.000
_cell.length_b   1.000
_cell.length_c   1.000
_cell.angle_alpha   90.00
_cell.angle_beta   90.00
_cell.angle_gamma   90.00
#
_symmetry.space_group_name_H-M   'P 1'
#
loop_
_entity.id
_entity.type
_entity.pdbx_description
1 polymer ?
#
loop_
_entity_poly.entity_id
_entity_poly.type
_entity_poly.pdbx_seq_one_letter_code
_entity_poly.pdbx_strand_id
1 'polypeptide(L)'
;MRKTGQTLRARLHALRATTGAAALTAGVWLEAAAQQVGDLPGGPAVNQLNFHPPVTRIAEEQHWLHWFMLAICTAIFVLVFGVMFYSILKHRRSVGHQAKELPEPIWVELGWTIVPLLIVIGMALPATKVLVAQKDTTNADVTIKATGMQWKWGYDYIKG
;
A
#
# COMPACT_ATOMS: atom_id res chain seq x y z
N MET A 1 37.42 26.43 51.83
CA MET A 1 37.76 26.30 50.38
C MET A 1 37.46 24.94 49.73
N ARG A 2 37.07 23.87 50.45
CA ARG A 2 36.87 22.52 49.85
C ARG A 2 35.57 22.32 49.03
N LYS A 3 34.52 23.13 49.22
CA LYS A 3 33.21 22.93 48.55
C LYS A 3 33.21 23.26 47.05
N THR A 4 34.00 24.24 46.60
CA THR A 4 34.04 24.68 45.19
C THR A 4 34.75 23.69 44.26
N GLY A 5 35.75 22.96 44.76
CA GLY A 5 36.43 21.91 43.99
C GLY A 5 35.57 20.66 43.78
N GLN A 6 34.63 20.40 44.70
CA GLN A 6 33.75 19.24 44.66
C GLN A 6 32.61 19.42 43.65
N THR A 7 32.07 20.65 43.54
CA THR A 7 31.05 21.01 42.54
C THR A 7 31.63 21.05 41.13
N LEU A 8 32.87 21.51 40.95
CA LEU A 8 33.55 21.50 39.64
C LEU A 8 33.82 20.07 39.15
N ARG A 9 34.26 19.17 40.05
CA ARG A 9 34.44 17.74 39.72
C ARG A 9 33.12 17.06 39.38
N ALA A 10 32.06 17.32 40.14
CA ALA A 10 30.73 16.78 39.85
C ALA A 10 30.20 17.26 38.48
N ARG A 11 30.41 18.55 38.13
CA ARG A 11 30.05 19.07 36.80
C ARG A 11 30.91 18.48 35.69
N LEU A 12 32.20 18.24 35.90
CA LEU A 12 33.08 17.59 34.93
C LEU A 12 32.70 16.12 34.69
N HIS A 13 32.31 15.38 35.74
CA HIS A 13 31.79 14.02 35.60
C HIS A 13 30.43 14.00 34.90
N ALA A 14 29.54 14.93 35.24
CA ALA A 14 28.26 15.08 34.56
C ALA A 14 28.43 15.44 33.08
N LEU A 15 29.36 16.36 32.75
CA LEU A 15 29.67 16.74 31.37
C LEU A 15 30.24 15.56 30.57
N ARG A 16 31.16 14.78 31.17
CA ARG A 16 31.75 13.58 30.55
C ARG A 16 30.71 12.49 30.33
N ALA A 17 29.78 12.31 31.27
CA ALA A 17 28.70 11.35 31.16
C ALA A 17 27.67 11.76 30.08
N THR A 18 27.32 13.05 29.99
CA THR A 18 26.41 13.54 28.94
C THR A 18 27.06 13.52 27.55
N THR A 19 28.35 13.86 27.41
CA THR A 19 29.06 13.71 26.13
C THR A 19 29.23 12.25 25.74
N GLY A 20 29.48 11.34 26.70
CA GLY A 20 29.58 9.91 26.44
C GLY A 20 28.24 9.30 26.01
N ALA A 21 27.15 9.65 26.70
CA ALA A 21 25.80 9.21 26.33
C ALA A 21 25.38 9.76 24.96
N ALA A 22 25.69 11.02 24.66
CA ALA A 22 25.40 11.62 23.35
C ALA A 22 26.21 10.99 22.21
N ALA A 23 27.46 10.60 22.45
CA ALA A 23 28.28 9.90 21.46
C ALA A 23 27.77 8.47 21.19
N LEU A 24 27.31 7.76 22.22
CA LEU A 24 26.73 6.43 22.07
C LEU A 24 25.39 6.46 21.32
N THR A 25 24.52 7.42 21.63
CA THR A 25 23.26 7.57 20.87
C THR A 25 23.53 7.96 19.43
N ALA A 26 24.45 8.92 19.19
CA ALA A 26 24.86 9.29 17.83
C ALA A 26 25.45 8.09 17.06
N GLY A 27 26.25 7.25 17.70
CA GLY A 27 26.79 6.02 17.10
C GLY A 27 25.71 5.03 16.70
N VAL A 28 24.66 4.85 17.52
CA VAL A 28 23.51 3.98 17.19
C VAL A 28 22.75 4.51 15.97
N TRP A 29 22.53 5.83 15.88
CA TRP A 29 21.86 6.43 14.73
C TRP A 29 22.71 6.38 13.45
N LEU A 30 24.04 6.48 13.57
CA LEU A 30 24.97 6.33 12.44
C LEU A 30 25.00 4.90 11.91
N GLU A 31 25.04 3.89 12.79
CA GLU A 31 25.02 2.48 12.39
C GLU A 31 23.68 2.11 11.75
N ALA A 32 22.56 2.61 12.29
CA ALA A 32 21.24 2.42 11.70
C ALA A 32 21.14 3.04 10.29
N ALA A 33 21.79 4.18 10.06
CA ALA A 33 21.87 4.79 8.73
C ALA A 33 22.80 3.99 7.78
N ALA A 34 23.87 3.39 8.31
CA ALA A 34 24.80 2.58 7.53
C ALA A 34 24.21 1.22 7.09
N GLN A 35 23.24 0.69 7.84
CA GLN A 35 22.56 -0.59 7.53
C GLN A 35 21.32 -0.45 6.63
N GLN A 36 21.16 0.65 5.89
CA GLN A 36 20.08 0.72 4.91
C GLN A 36 20.26 -0.36 3.83
N VAL A 37 19.31 -1.29 3.79
CA VAL A 37 19.18 -2.25 2.69
C VAL A 37 18.87 -1.45 1.43
N GLY A 38 19.67 -1.63 0.38
CA GLY A 38 19.46 -1.03 -0.94
C GLY A 38 18.77 -1.99 -1.90
N ASP A 39 18.37 -1.46 -3.06
CA ASP A 39 17.72 -2.25 -4.10
C ASP A 39 18.69 -3.23 -4.76
N LEU A 40 18.23 -4.46 -4.99
CA LEU A 40 18.98 -5.49 -5.70
C LEU A 40 18.68 -5.41 -7.20
N PRO A 41 19.69 -5.49 -8.09
CA PRO A 41 19.45 -5.53 -9.53
C PRO A 41 18.54 -6.71 -9.91
N GLY A 42 17.37 -6.41 -10.49
CA GLY A 42 16.37 -7.41 -10.88
C GLY A 42 15.52 -7.99 -9.74
N GLY A 43 15.71 -7.54 -8.51
CA GLY A 43 14.87 -7.87 -7.35
C GLY A 43 13.79 -6.81 -7.07
N PRO A 44 12.85 -7.09 -6.16
CA PRO A 44 11.93 -6.06 -5.67
C PRO A 44 12.70 -4.96 -4.92
N ALA A 45 12.22 -3.72 -5.06
CA ALA A 45 12.81 -2.60 -4.36
C ALA A 45 12.50 -2.65 -2.86
N VAL A 46 13.35 -2.03 -2.05
CA VAL A 46 13.19 -1.98 -0.60
C VAL A 46 11.97 -1.15 -0.25
N ASN A 47 11.08 -1.70 0.57
CA ASN A 47 9.78 -1.12 0.91
C ASN A 47 8.87 -0.83 -0.30
N GLN A 48 9.00 -1.61 -1.38
CA GLN A 48 8.12 -1.47 -2.54
C GLN A 48 6.66 -1.76 -2.17
N LEU A 49 5.78 -0.77 -2.37
CA LEU A 49 4.35 -0.89 -2.06
C LEU A 49 3.48 -1.25 -3.28
N ASN A 50 3.97 -0.98 -4.49
CA ASN A 50 3.25 -1.21 -5.74
C ASN A 50 3.86 -2.40 -6.52
N PHE A 51 3.27 -2.76 -7.66
CA PHE A 51 3.82 -3.79 -8.54
C PHE A 51 5.20 -3.43 -9.07
N HIS A 52 5.96 -4.48 -9.44
CA HIS A 52 7.23 -4.32 -10.13
C HIS A 52 7.01 -3.60 -11.48
N PRO A 53 8.05 -2.95 -12.03
CA PRO A 53 7.98 -2.40 -13.37
C PRO A 53 7.54 -3.48 -14.37
N PRO A 54 6.53 -3.22 -15.21
CA PRO A 54 6.04 -4.20 -16.16
C PRO A 54 7.11 -4.48 -17.22
N VAL A 55 7.27 -5.75 -17.57
CA VAL A 55 8.23 -6.22 -18.60
C VAL A 55 7.53 -6.91 -19.78
N THR A 56 6.20 -6.91 -19.77
CA THR A 56 5.35 -7.43 -20.85
C THR A 56 4.18 -6.48 -21.07
N ARG A 57 3.62 -6.49 -22.30
CA ARG A 57 2.42 -5.70 -22.61
C ARG A 57 1.22 -6.04 -21.73
N ILE A 58 1.05 -7.33 -21.39
CA ILE A 58 -0.02 -7.76 -20.47
C ILE A 58 0.21 -7.20 -19.06
N ALA A 59 1.46 -7.14 -18.59
CA ALA A 59 1.78 -6.54 -17.29
C ALA A 59 1.50 -5.02 -17.28
N GLU A 60 1.74 -4.31 -18.38
CA GLU A 60 1.38 -2.89 -18.50
C GLU A 60 -0.14 -2.69 -18.40
N GLU A 61 -0.92 -3.48 -19.14
CA GLU A 61 -2.39 -3.43 -19.09
C GLU A 61 -2.92 -3.77 -17.69
N GLN A 62 -2.33 -4.77 -17.01
CA GLN A 62 -2.69 -5.13 -15.65
C GLN A 62 -2.34 -4.03 -14.64
N HIS A 63 -1.20 -3.35 -14.81
CA HIS A 63 -0.81 -2.22 -13.98
C HIS A 63 -1.77 -1.04 -14.15
N TRP A 64 -2.16 -0.74 -15.40
CA TRP A 64 -3.18 0.29 -15.66
C TRP A 64 -4.53 -0.08 -15.04
N LEU A 65 -4.97 -1.32 -15.20
CA LEU A 65 -6.24 -1.81 -14.64
C LEU A 65 -6.23 -1.72 -13.10
N HIS A 66 -5.10 -2.04 -12.48
CA HIS A 66 -4.93 -1.90 -11.03
C HIS A 66 -5.17 -0.46 -10.56
N TRP A 67 -4.52 0.53 -11.18
CA TRP A 67 -4.71 1.94 -10.81
C TRP A 67 -6.13 2.43 -11.09
N PHE A 68 -6.73 1.99 -12.19
CA PHE A 68 -8.12 2.29 -12.51
C PHE A 68 -9.07 1.79 -11.41
N MET A 69 -8.94 0.52 -11.00
CA MET A 69 -9.76 -0.06 -9.93
C MET A 69 -9.47 0.60 -8.57
N LEU A 70 -8.20 0.85 -8.25
CA LEU A 70 -7.79 1.48 -7.00
C LEU A 70 -8.34 2.91 -6.88
N ALA A 71 -8.36 3.66 -7.98
CA ALA A 71 -8.95 5.01 -8.02
C ALA A 71 -10.45 4.98 -7.71
N ILE A 72 -11.20 4.05 -8.29
CA ILE A 72 -12.64 3.87 -8.03
C ILE A 72 -12.87 3.49 -6.56
N CYS A 73 -12.15 2.49 -6.05
CA CYS A 73 -12.25 2.07 -4.65
C CYS A 73 -11.93 3.21 -3.68
N THR A 74 -10.89 3.99 -3.97
CA THR A 74 -10.50 5.15 -3.15
C THR A 74 -11.55 6.26 -3.19
N ALA A 75 -12.15 6.53 -4.35
CA ALA A 75 -13.23 7.50 -4.47
C ALA A 75 -14.47 7.10 -3.64
N ILE A 76 -14.89 5.83 -3.71
CA ILE A 76 -15.99 5.30 -2.90
C ILE A 76 -15.64 5.37 -1.41
N PHE A 77 -14.41 4.99 -1.04
CA PHE A 77 -13.92 5.06 0.33
C PHE A 77 -14.02 6.49 0.89
N VAL A 78 -13.49 7.48 0.18
CA VAL A 78 -13.55 8.89 0.59
C VAL A 78 -15.00 9.38 0.69
N LEU A 79 -15.87 8.99 -0.23
CA LEU A 79 -17.29 9.35 -0.20
C LEU A 79 -17.97 8.79 1.06
N VAL A 80 -17.83 7.48 1.31
CA VAL A 80 -18.48 6.81 2.45
C VAL A 80 -17.96 7.38 3.77
N PHE A 81 -16.65 7.50 3.93
CA PHE A 81 -16.06 8.07 5.14
C PHE A 81 -16.43 9.55 5.29
N GLY A 82 -16.49 10.32 4.21
CA GLY A 82 -16.93 11.71 4.21
C GLY A 82 -18.36 11.86 4.71
N VAL A 83 -19.31 11.09 4.17
CA VAL A 83 -20.72 11.09 4.62
C VAL A 83 -20.84 10.63 6.07
N MET A 84 -20.08 9.61 6.47
CA MET A 84 -20.06 9.12 7.85
C MET A 84 -19.57 10.19 8.83
N PHE A 85 -18.41 10.81 8.57
CA PHE A 85 -17.87 11.87 9.42
C PHE A 85 -18.81 13.07 9.47
N TYR A 86 -19.37 13.48 8.32
CA TYR A 86 -20.38 14.53 8.28
C TYR A 86 -21.59 14.19 9.16
N SER A 87 -22.12 12.96 9.05
CA SER A 87 -23.26 12.51 9.83
C SER A 87 -22.99 12.55 11.33
N ILE A 88 -21.85 12.02 11.76
CA ILE A 88 -21.42 12.00 13.18
C ILE A 88 -21.29 13.42 13.74
N LEU A 89 -20.65 14.32 12.99
CA LEU A 89 -20.40 15.68 13.47
C LEU A 89 -21.68 16.53 13.48
N LYS A 90 -22.54 16.37 12.48
CA LYS A 90 -23.77 17.17 12.34
C LYS A 90 -24.91 16.68 13.22
N HIS A 91 -25.17 15.38 13.27
CA HIS A 91 -26.37 14.79 13.93
C HIS A 91 -26.10 14.30 15.36
N ARG A 92 -25.05 14.82 15.99
CA ARG A 92 -24.69 14.50 17.38
C ARG A 92 -25.75 15.01 18.38
N ARG A 93 -26.10 14.15 19.36
CA ARG A 93 -27.02 14.47 20.47
C ARG A 93 -26.63 15.72 21.26
N SER A 94 -25.34 15.96 21.46
CA SER A 94 -24.86 17.14 22.20
C SER A 94 -25.18 18.48 21.52
N VAL A 95 -25.57 18.46 20.24
CA VAL A 95 -25.97 19.64 19.46
C VAL A 95 -27.50 19.81 19.46
N GLY A 96 -28.24 19.02 20.26
CA GLY A 96 -29.70 19.14 20.39
C GLY A 96 -30.52 18.45 19.30
N HIS A 97 -29.89 17.63 18.43
CA HIS A 97 -30.62 16.82 17.46
C HIS A 97 -31.38 15.68 18.16
N GLN A 98 -32.67 15.55 17.87
CA GLN A 98 -33.52 14.45 18.33
C GLN A 98 -33.63 13.39 17.23
N ALA A 99 -33.66 12.12 17.62
CA ALA A 99 -33.87 11.02 16.69
C ALA A 99 -35.28 11.12 16.09
N LYS A 100 -35.38 10.99 14.77
CA LYS A 100 -36.66 11.00 14.05
C LYS A 100 -36.82 9.67 13.35
N GLU A 101 -37.98 9.03 13.52
CA GLU A 101 -38.34 7.89 12.70
C GLU A 101 -38.83 8.39 11.35
N LEU A 102 -38.12 7.99 10.29
CA LEU A 102 -38.43 8.32 8.92
C LEU A 102 -38.96 7.04 8.25
N PRO A 103 -40.07 7.12 7.49
CA PRO A 103 -40.51 5.98 6.67
C PRO A 103 -39.43 5.64 5.63
N GLU A 104 -39.22 4.35 5.38
CA GLU A 104 -38.20 3.83 4.47
C GLU A 104 -38.55 4.19 3.01
N PRO A 105 -37.80 5.09 2.36
CA PRO A 105 -38.10 5.50 1.00
C PRO A 105 -37.48 4.50 0.01
N ILE A 106 -38.32 3.68 -0.63
CA ILE A 106 -37.93 2.72 -1.68
C ILE A 106 -37.03 3.33 -2.77
N TRP A 107 -37.21 4.63 -3.06
CA TRP A 107 -36.42 5.36 -4.04
C TRP A 107 -34.93 5.46 -3.68
N VAL A 108 -34.63 5.59 -2.39
CA VAL A 108 -33.24 5.63 -1.91
C VAL A 108 -32.62 4.23 -1.98
N GLU A 109 -33.43 3.21 -1.69
CA GLU A 109 -32.98 1.81 -1.79
C GLU A 109 -32.63 1.39 -3.20
N LEU A 110 -33.48 1.79 -4.14
CA LEU A 110 -33.26 1.56 -5.55
C LEU A 110 -32.01 2.31 -6.03
N GLY A 111 -31.81 3.55 -5.57
CA GLY A 111 -30.65 4.38 -5.91
C GLY A 111 -29.32 3.72 -5.51
N TRP A 112 -29.18 3.30 -4.24
CA TRP A 112 -27.94 2.65 -3.78
C TRP A 112 -27.75 1.23 -4.29
N THR A 113 -28.74 0.62 -4.94
CA THR A 113 -28.60 -0.72 -5.55
C THR A 113 -28.16 -0.61 -7.01
N ILE A 114 -28.75 0.34 -7.75
CA ILE A 114 -28.42 0.57 -9.16
C ILE A 114 -27.02 1.17 -9.30
N VAL A 115 -26.63 2.12 -8.44
CA VAL A 115 -25.33 2.80 -8.56
C VAL A 115 -24.14 1.81 -8.47
N PRO A 116 -24.03 0.94 -7.44
CA PRO A 116 -22.98 -0.06 -7.38
C PRO A 116 -23.02 -1.06 -8.54
N LEU A 117 -24.22 -1.45 -9.00
CA LEU A 117 -24.37 -2.35 -10.15
C LEU A 117 -23.72 -1.75 -11.41
N LEU A 118 -24.00 -0.48 -11.70
CA LEU A 118 -23.42 0.21 -12.85
C LEU A 118 -21.90 0.36 -12.74
N ILE A 119 -21.39 0.64 -11.54
CA ILE A 119 -19.93 0.72 -11.29
C ILE A 119 -19.25 -0.61 -11.62
N VAL A 120 -19.80 -1.73 -11.14
CA VAL A 120 -19.24 -3.07 -11.42
C VAL A 120 -19.27 -3.41 -12.91
N ILE A 121 -20.36 -3.10 -13.60
CA ILE A 121 -20.46 -3.31 -15.07
C ILE A 121 -19.37 -2.49 -15.79
N GLY A 122 -19.17 -1.24 -15.39
CA GLY A 122 -18.11 -0.38 -15.94
C GLY A 122 -16.70 -0.94 -15.71
N MET A 123 -16.46 -1.58 -14.56
CA MET A 123 -15.18 -2.23 -14.25
C MET A 123 -14.96 -3.54 -15.00
N ALA A 124 -16.04 -4.28 -15.27
CA ALA A 124 -15.96 -5.60 -15.89
C ALA A 124 -15.42 -5.54 -17.33
N LEU A 125 -15.87 -4.57 -18.13
CA LEU A 125 -15.50 -4.46 -19.55
C LEU A 125 -13.98 -4.37 -19.81
N PRO A 126 -13.21 -3.44 -19.21
CA PRO A 126 -11.77 -3.40 -19.40
C PRO A 126 -11.08 -4.63 -18.80
N ALA A 127 -11.54 -5.14 -17.66
CA ALA A 127 -10.95 -6.32 -17.03
C ALA A 127 -11.07 -7.58 -17.91
N THR A 128 -12.23 -7.79 -18.53
CA THR A 128 -12.44 -8.92 -19.45
C THR A 128 -11.54 -8.83 -20.68
N LYS A 129 -11.30 -7.63 -21.23
CA LYS A 129 -10.39 -7.46 -22.39
C LYS A 129 -8.97 -7.93 -22.06
N VAL A 130 -8.42 -7.48 -20.93
CA VAL A 130 -7.07 -7.88 -20.48
C VAL A 130 -7.02 -9.39 -20.20
N LEU A 131 -8.07 -9.94 -19.58
CA LEU A 131 -8.16 -11.38 -19.29
C LEU A 131 -8.15 -12.22 -20.57
N VAL A 132 -8.88 -11.81 -21.60
CA VAL A 132 -8.90 -12.49 -22.90
C VAL A 132 -7.52 -12.40 -23.55
N ALA A 133 -6.88 -11.23 -23.55
CA ALA A 133 -5.54 -11.05 -24.11
C ALA A 133 -4.48 -11.90 -23.38
N GLN A 134 -4.59 -12.05 -22.05
CA GLN A 134 -3.69 -12.90 -21.27
C GLN A 134 -3.86 -14.40 -21.58
N LYS A 135 -5.05 -14.82 -21.99
CA LYS A 135 -5.38 -16.22 -22.27
C LYS A 135 -5.11 -16.63 -23.71
N ASP A 136 -4.82 -15.68 -24.60
CA ASP A 136 -4.43 -15.97 -25.97
C ASP A 136 -3.00 -16.53 -26.03
N THR A 137 -2.89 -17.79 -26.44
CA THR A 137 -1.61 -18.51 -26.59
C THR A 137 -1.28 -18.82 -28.05
N THR A 138 -2.01 -18.21 -28.98
CA THR A 138 -1.83 -18.41 -30.42
C THR A 138 -0.54 -17.74 -30.90
N ASN A 139 0.08 -18.27 -31.97
CA ASN A 139 1.26 -17.67 -32.62
C ASN A 139 2.49 -17.49 -31.72
N ALA A 140 2.80 -18.46 -30.88
CA ALA A 140 4.01 -18.41 -30.05
C ALA A 140 5.30 -18.53 -30.89
N ASP A 141 6.20 -17.56 -30.76
CA ASP A 141 7.53 -17.58 -31.38
C ASP A 141 8.45 -18.66 -30.78
N VAL A 142 8.34 -18.89 -29.47
CA VAL A 142 9.11 -19.90 -28.72
C VAL A 142 8.16 -20.71 -27.84
N THR A 143 8.34 -22.03 -27.84
CA THR A 143 7.56 -22.95 -26.99
C THR A 143 8.46 -23.65 -25.98
N ILE A 144 8.29 -23.31 -24.70
CA ILE A 144 9.03 -23.90 -23.58
C ILE A 144 8.05 -24.70 -22.71
N LYS A 145 8.40 -25.96 -22.42
CA LYS A 145 7.70 -26.78 -21.44
C LYS A 145 8.44 -26.71 -20.11
N ALA A 146 7.81 -26.13 -19.11
CA ALA A 146 8.31 -26.11 -17.74
C ALA A 146 7.78 -27.33 -16.96
N THR A 147 8.68 -28.13 -16.39
CA THR A 147 8.37 -29.32 -15.58
C THR A 147 8.76 -29.06 -14.12
N GLY A 148 7.80 -29.10 -13.21
CA GLY A 148 8.04 -28.95 -11.76
C GLY A 148 8.57 -30.25 -11.15
N MET A 149 9.65 -30.14 -10.37
CA MET A 149 10.23 -31.23 -9.58
C MET A 149 10.45 -30.72 -8.14
N GLN A 150 10.80 -31.60 -7.20
CA GLN A 150 11.08 -31.19 -5.82
C GLN A 150 12.17 -30.11 -5.77
N TRP A 151 11.77 -28.90 -5.37
CA TRP A 151 12.59 -27.68 -5.28
C TRP A 151 13.39 -27.31 -6.54
N LYS A 152 12.92 -27.69 -7.74
CA LYS A 152 13.57 -27.31 -9.00
C LYS A 152 12.58 -27.31 -10.16
N TRP A 153 12.95 -26.60 -11.22
CA TRP A 153 12.21 -26.55 -12.48
C TRP A 153 13.09 -27.07 -13.61
N GLY A 154 12.53 -27.91 -14.47
CA GLY A 154 13.14 -28.33 -15.73
C GLY A 154 12.49 -27.58 -16.89
N TYR A 155 13.25 -27.27 -17.93
CA TYR A 155 12.77 -26.51 -19.08
C TYR A 155 13.17 -27.23 -20.36
N ASP A 156 12.17 -27.67 -21.13
CA ASP A 156 12.37 -28.30 -22.44
C ASP A 156 11.95 -27.32 -23.54
N TYR A 157 12.82 -27.07 -24.50
CA TYR A 157 12.53 -26.25 -25.67
C TYR A 157 12.00 -27.17 -26.78
N ILE A 158 10.68 -27.15 -27.01
CA ILE A 158 10.01 -28.12 -27.91
C ILE A 158 10.18 -27.73 -29.38
N LYS A 159 10.30 -26.43 -29.65
CA LYS A 159 10.61 -25.89 -30.98
C LYS A 159 11.86 -25.02 -30.90
N GLY A 160 12.97 -25.64 -31.29
CA GLY A 160 14.28 -25.09 -31.58
C GLY A 160 14.93 -26.00 -32.60
#